data_AF-A0A3A0DUQ2-F1
#
_entry.id   AF-A0A3A0DUQ2-F1
#
_cell.length_a   1.000
_cell.length_b   1.000
_cell.length_c   1.000
_cell.angle_alpha   90.00
_cell.angle_beta   90.00
_cell.angle_gamma   90.00
#
_symmetry.space_group_name_H-M   'P 1'
#
loop_
_entity.id
_entity.type
_entity.pdbx_description
1 polymer ?
#
loop_
_entity_poly.entity_id
_entity_poly.type
_entity_poly.pdbx_seq_one_letter_code
_entity_poly.pdbx_strand_id
1 'polypeptide(L)'
;MDGDFGTWVPKVHPLARDAEAEDPFELSGQVSEGDPEVMLECLLQEFLWMGYGAEALWRLFDHPNYPLLTGLRERFGDAAIKNRIDDLVARCGIPTFRESIVESAEDVDEEEASGPMLVQIDCGVMERG
;
A
#
# COMPACT_ATOMS: atom_id res chain seq x y z
N MET A 1 -26.04 23.36 -27.91
CA MET A 1 -24.71 23.08 -27.32
C MET A 1 -24.70 21.59 -27.07
N ASP A 2 -24.19 20.83 -28.03
CA ASP A 2 -24.10 19.38 -27.90
C ASP A 2 -22.81 19.08 -27.13
N GLY A 3 -22.98 18.54 -25.92
CA GLY A 3 -21.87 18.13 -25.06
C GLY A 3 -21.25 16.86 -25.60
N ASP A 4 -19.97 16.92 -25.95
CA ASP A 4 -19.12 15.78 -26.24
C ASP A 4 -18.94 14.96 -24.94
N PHE A 5 -19.80 13.95 -24.75
CA PHE A 5 -19.58 12.92 -23.75
C PHE A 5 -18.44 12.04 -24.27
N GLY A 6 -17.23 12.37 -23.84
CA GLY A 6 -15.97 11.78 -24.29
C GLY A 6 -16.08 10.29 -24.57
N THR A 7 -15.49 9.88 -25.70
CA THR A 7 -15.55 8.53 -26.26
C THR A 7 -15.35 7.48 -25.16
N TRP A 8 -16.39 6.68 -24.90
CA TRP A 8 -16.30 5.54 -24.01
C TRP A 8 -15.32 4.53 -24.62
N VAL A 9 -14.12 4.46 -24.05
CA VAL A 9 -13.13 3.43 -24.40
C VAL A 9 -13.37 2.23 -23.50
N PRO A 10 -13.68 1.04 -24.05
CA PRO A 10 -13.75 -0.19 -23.27
C PRO A 10 -12.43 -0.40 -22.53
N LYS A 11 -12.49 -0.59 -21.20
CA LYS A 11 -11.30 -0.92 -20.41
C LYS A 11 -10.84 -2.32 -20.79
N VAL A 12 -9.88 -2.41 -21.70
CA VAL A 12 -9.18 -3.67 -21.99
C VAL A 12 -8.30 -4.00 -20.79
N HIS A 13 -8.38 -5.24 -20.33
CA HIS A 13 -7.60 -5.71 -19.20
C HIS A 13 -6.09 -5.57 -19.50
N PRO A 14 -5.24 -5.01 -18.63
CA PRO A 14 -3.84 -4.70 -18.95
C PRO A 14 -3.02 -5.92 -19.43
N LEU A 15 -3.30 -7.11 -18.89
CA LEU A 15 -2.69 -8.38 -19.33
C LEU A 15 -3.04 -8.80 -20.77
N ALA A 16 -4.16 -8.31 -21.31
CA ALA A 16 -4.64 -8.62 -22.66
C ALA A 16 -4.24 -7.54 -23.68
N ARG A 17 -3.58 -6.46 -23.24
CA ARG A 17 -3.06 -5.41 -24.10
C ARG A 17 -1.69 -5.84 -24.63
N ASP A 18 -1.48 -5.73 -25.94
CA ASP A 18 -0.15 -5.89 -26.52
C ASP A 18 0.82 -4.86 -25.93
N ALA A 19 2.07 -5.25 -25.76
CA ALA A 19 3.11 -4.31 -25.33
C ALA A 19 3.29 -3.24 -26.40
N GLU A 20 3.11 -1.98 -26.03
CA GLU A 20 3.33 -0.87 -26.95
C GLU A 20 4.84 -0.65 -27.10
N ALA A 21 5.31 -0.37 -28.32
CA ALA A 21 6.75 -0.16 -28.57
C ALA A 21 7.34 1.02 -27.77
N GLU A 22 6.47 1.90 -27.26
CA GLU A 22 6.78 3.10 -26.49
C GLU A 22 6.80 2.84 -24.97
N ASP A 23 6.27 1.69 -24.53
CA ASP A 23 6.22 1.24 -23.13
C ASP A 23 6.80 -0.19 -23.06
N PRO A 24 8.12 -0.35 -23.28
CA PRO A 24 8.77 -1.65 -23.13
C PRO A 24 8.54 -2.15 -21.69
N PHE A 25 8.50 -3.46 -21.48
CA PHE A 25 8.42 -4.09 -20.15
C PHE A 25 9.67 -3.83 -19.26
N GLU A 26 10.34 -2.70 -19.44
CA GLU A 26 11.49 -2.24 -18.70
C GLU A 26 11.02 -1.30 -17.58
N LEU A 27 11.28 -1.69 -16.34
CA LEU A 27 11.08 -0.82 -15.20
C LEU A 27 12.19 0.24 -15.19
N SER A 28 11.91 1.42 -15.74
CA SER A 28 12.83 2.56 -15.66
C SER A 28 12.60 3.37 -14.39
N GLY A 29 13.66 3.71 -13.66
CA GLY A 29 13.63 4.63 -12.53
C GLY A 29 14.76 5.65 -12.65
N GLN A 30 14.48 6.91 -12.37
CA GLN A 30 15.52 7.95 -12.27
C GLN A 30 15.87 8.21 -10.81
N VAL A 31 17.17 8.38 -10.55
CA VAL A 31 17.67 8.86 -9.26
C VAL A 31 17.31 10.35 -9.17
N SER A 32 16.52 10.71 -8.17
CA SER A 32 16.21 12.08 -7.81
C SER A 32 16.97 12.46 -6.55
N GLU A 33 17.45 13.71 -6.46
CA GLU A 33 17.93 14.27 -5.19
C GLU A 33 16.74 14.43 -4.24
N GLY A 34 16.56 13.45 -3.36
CA GLY A 34 15.56 13.47 -2.30
C GLY A 34 16.20 13.73 -0.93
N ASP A 35 15.37 14.15 0.02
CA ASP A 35 15.76 14.19 1.44
C ASP A 35 15.58 12.79 2.05
N PRO A 36 16.66 12.11 2.48
CA PRO A 36 16.57 10.78 3.06
C PRO A 36 15.80 10.73 4.39
N GLU A 37 15.67 11.86 5.10
CA GLU A 37 14.84 11.93 6.30
C GLU A 37 13.35 11.85 5.95
N VAL A 38 12.93 12.60 4.93
CA VAL A 38 11.55 12.55 4.42
C VAL A 38 11.25 11.17 3.85
N MET A 39 12.20 10.60 3.09
CA MET A 39 12.05 9.25 2.55
C MET A 39 11.86 8.20 3.66
N LEU A 40 12.67 8.26 4.71
CA LEU A 40 12.53 7.37 5.86
C LEU A 40 11.16 7.53 6.53
N GLU A 41 10.71 8.77 6.78
CA GLU A 41 9.41 9.03 7.39
C GLU A 41 8.26 8.46 6.54
N CYS A 42 8.28 8.73 5.23
CA CYS A 42 7.26 8.21 4.31
C CYS A 42 7.20 6.68 4.30
N LEU A 43 8.35 6.01 4.21
CA LEU A 43 8.42 4.55 4.21
C LEU A 43 7.88 3.96 5.52
N LEU A 44 8.32 4.50 6.66
CA LEU A 44 7.85 4.02 7.97
C LEU A 44 6.34 4.20 8.12
N GLN A 45 5.79 5.35 7.69
CA GLN A 45 4.34 5.61 7.71
C GLN A 45 3.57 4.65 6.81
N GLU A 46 4.05 4.40 5.60
CA GLU A 46 3.41 3.49 4.65
C GLU A 46 3.30 2.06 5.22
N PHE A 47 4.41 1.52 5.74
CA PHE A 47 4.38 0.19 6.35
C PHE A 47 3.52 0.15 7.62
N LEU A 48 3.55 1.20 8.45
CA LEU A 48 2.68 1.27 9.62
C LEU A 48 1.21 1.27 9.23
N TRP A 49 0.82 2.01 8.17
CA TRP A 49 -0.56 2.03 7.66
C TRP A 49 -1.01 0.70 7.06
N MET A 50 -0.08 -0.13 6.60
CA MET A 50 -0.35 -1.53 6.26
C MET A 50 -0.46 -2.45 7.48
N GLY A 51 -0.37 -1.93 8.70
CA GLY A 51 -0.51 -2.68 9.95
C GLY A 51 0.79 -3.28 10.50
N TYR A 52 1.95 -2.88 9.98
CA TYR A 52 3.23 -3.40 10.49
C TYR A 52 3.56 -2.75 11.84
N GLY A 53 3.73 -3.58 12.87
CA GLY A 53 4.20 -3.12 14.18
C GLY A 53 5.71 -2.85 14.23
N ALA A 54 6.18 -2.28 15.35
CA ALA A 54 7.57 -1.84 15.53
C ALA A 54 8.61 -2.94 15.23
N GLU A 55 8.39 -4.16 15.71
CA GLU A 55 9.32 -5.28 15.46
C GLU A 55 9.34 -5.68 13.98
N ALA A 56 8.17 -5.75 13.34
CA ALA A 56 8.05 -6.09 11.93
C ALA A 56 8.73 -5.02 11.05
N LEU A 57 8.51 -3.73 11.36
CA LEU A 57 9.19 -2.61 10.72
C LEU A 57 10.71 -2.71 10.87
N TRP A 58 11.21 -2.96 12.08
CA TRP A 58 12.64 -3.08 12.33
C TRP A 58 13.28 -4.20 11.50
N ARG A 59 12.62 -5.35 11.38
CA ARG A 59 13.12 -6.49 10.60
C ARG A 59 13.29 -6.18 9.11
N LEU A 60 12.55 -5.21 8.55
CA LEU A 60 12.69 -4.83 7.14
C LEU A 60 14.05 -4.19 6.83
N PHE A 61 14.67 -3.50 7.79
CA PHE A 61 15.98 -2.86 7.60
C PHE A 61 17.13 -3.88 7.46
N ASP A 62 16.89 -5.12 7.86
CA ASP A 62 17.88 -6.21 7.86
C ASP A 62 17.62 -7.20 6.71
N HIS A 63 16.55 -6.98 5.95
CA HIS A 63 16.09 -7.93 4.96
C HIS A 63 16.74 -7.65 3.59
N PRO A 64 17.40 -8.64 2.96
CA PRO A 64 18.21 -8.44 1.76
C PRO A 64 17.42 -7.94 0.54
N ASN A 65 16.10 -8.20 0.50
CA ASN A 65 15.23 -7.72 -0.57
C ASN A 65 14.84 -6.24 -0.44
N TYR A 66 15.28 -5.54 0.63
CA TYR A 66 14.99 -4.13 0.85
C TYR A 66 16.28 -3.29 0.92
N PRO A 67 17.07 -3.24 -0.17
CA PRO A 67 18.36 -2.55 -0.18
C PRO A 67 18.25 -1.06 0.17
N LEU A 68 17.12 -0.42 -0.15
CA LEU A 68 16.84 0.96 0.24
C LEU A 68 16.81 1.12 1.76
N LEU A 69 16.09 0.23 2.47
CA LEU A 69 15.98 0.28 3.92
C LEU A 69 17.33 -0.04 4.57
N THR A 70 18.06 -1.03 4.05
CA THR A 70 19.43 -1.31 4.52
C THR A 70 20.35 -0.10 4.35
N GLY A 71 20.30 0.60 3.21
CA GLY A 71 21.06 1.84 3.01
C GLY A 71 20.66 2.97 3.96
N LEU A 72 19.37 3.10 4.27
CA LEU A 72 18.88 4.08 5.27
C LEU A 72 19.36 3.71 6.69
N ARG A 73 19.39 2.41 7.04
CA ARG A 73 19.96 1.91 8.30
C ARG A 73 21.44 2.28 8.41
N GLU A 74 22.22 2.04 7.37
CA GLU A 74 23.65 2.39 7.34
C GLU A 74 23.87 3.89 7.48
N ARG A 75 23.01 4.70 6.87
CA ARG A 75 23.09 6.17 6.91
C ARG A 75 22.74 6.74 8.28
N PHE A 76 21.65 6.30 8.90
CA PHE A 76 21.12 6.91 10.13
C PHE A 76 21.55 6.17 11.40
N GLY A 77 21.90 4.90 11.29
CA GLY A 77 22.25 4.03 12.40
C GLY A 77 21.04 3.45 13.14
N ASP A 78 21.24 2.27 13.72
CA ASP A 78 20.21 1.47 14.37
C ASP A 78 19.39 2.22 15.42
N ALA A 79 20.06 3.00 16.28
CA ALA A 79 19.41 3.71 17.37
C ALA A 79 18.44 4.79 16.84
N ALA A 80 18.84 5.52 15.80
CA ALA A 80 18.01 6.56 15.21
C ALA A 80 16.77 5.95 14.53
N ILE A 81 16.94 4.85 13.80
CA ILE A 81 15.83 4.14 13.16
C ILE A 81 14.84 3.60 14.20
N LYS A 82 15.35 2.91 15.25
CA LYS A 82 14.50 2.36 16.31
C LYS A 82 13.70 3.45 17.02
N ASN A 83 14.34 4.55 17.39
CA ASN A 83 13.64 5.66 18.04
C ASN A 83 12.54 6.24 17.13
N ARG A 84 12.81 6.42 15.83
CA ARG A 84 11.79 6.91 14.88
C ARG A 84 10.62 5.94 14.74
N ILE A 85 10.88 4.63 14.70
CA ILE A 85 9.83 3.60 14.67
C ILE A 85 8.98 3.68 15.95
N ASP A 86 9.63 3.73 17.12
CA ASP A 86 8.94 3.76 18.41
C ASP A 86 8.09 5.03 18.59
N ASP A 87 8.63 6.18 18.18
CA ASP A 87 7.94 7.48 18.19
C ASP A 87 6.74 7.47 17.24
N LEU A 88 6.89 6.92 16.04
CA LEU A 88 5.82 6.83 15.06
C LEU A 88 4.68 5.93 15.58
N VAL A 89 5.02 4.75 16.09
CA VAL A 89 4.03 3.83 16.69
C VAL A 89 3.37 4.45 17.92
N ALA A 90 4.10 5.23 18.74
CA ALA A 90 3.53 5.96 19.87
C ALA A 90 2.48 6.99 19.42
N ARG A 91 2.74 7.70 18.31
CA ARG A 91 1.88 8.77 17.80
C ARG A 91 0.64 8.24 17.09
N CYS A 92 0.78 7.15 16.33
CA CYS A 92 -0.24 6.70 15.40
C CYS A 92 -0.98 5.43 15.83
N GLY A 93 -0.39 4.64 16.75
CA GLY A 93 -0.84 3.26 16.99
C GLY A 93 -0.63 2.36 15.77
N ILE A 94 -1.09 1.11 15.86
CA ILE A 94 -1.00 0.16 14.74
C ILE A 94 -2.42 -0.06 14.21
N PRO A 95 -2.74 0.40 12.99
CA PRO A 95 -4.05 0.20 12.40
C PRO A 95 -4.28 -1.29 12.08
N THR A 96 -5.52 -1.72 12.26
CA THR A 96 -5.99 -3.07 11.97
C THR A 96 -7.29 -2.97 11.21
N PHE A 97 -7.45 -3.86 10.23
CA PHE A 97 -8.62 -3.91 9.39
C PHE A 97 -9.25 -5.28 9.52
N ARG A 98 -10.56 -5.30 9.73
CA ARG A 98 -11.36 -6.52 9.63
C ARG A 98 -12.25 -6.40 8.41
N GLU A 99 -12.02 -7.30 7.46
CA GLU A 99 -12.88 -7.45 6.30
C GLU A 99 -13.95 -8.49 6.60
N SER A 100 -15.19 -8.20 6.23
CA SER A 100 -16.29 -9.17 6.25
C SER A 100 -17.11 -9.06 4.97
N ILE A 101 -17.44 -10.21 4.40
CA ILE A 101 -18.35 -10.31 3.26
C ILE A 101 -19.76 -10.29 3.82
N VAL A 102 -20.57 -9.33 3.37
CA VAL A 102 -21.97 -9.24 3.76
C VAL A 102 -22.80 -9.80 2.61
N GLU A 103 -23.49 -10.91 2.86
CA GLU A 103 -24.52 -11.40 1.93
C GLU A 103 -25.64 -10.36 1.87
N SER A 104 -25.93 -9.84 0.68
CA SER A 104 -27.08 -8.96 0.49
C SER A 104 -28.35 -9.72 0.87
N ALA A 105 -29.19 -9.14 1.72
CA ALA A 105 -30.41 -9.76 2.25
C ALA A 105 -31.53 -9.97 1.19
N GLU A 106 -31.18 -10.01 -0.09
CA GLU A 106 -32.11 -10.30 -1.17
C GLU A 106 -31.74 -11.69 -1.72
N ASP A 107 -32.53 -12.68 -1.35
CA ASP A 107 -32.63 -13.96 -2.06
C ASP A 107 -33.09 -13.66 -3.49
N VAL A 108 -32.16 -13.29 -4.37
CA VAL A 108 -32.42 -13.14 -5.81
C VAL A 108 -32.22 -14.50 -6.45
N ASP A 109 -33.25 -14.97 -7.17
CA ASP A 109 -33.28 -16.23 -7.90
C ASP A 109 -31.93 -16.55 -8.60
N GLU A 110 -31.53 -17.83 -8.58
CA GLU A 110 -30.21 -18.37 -8.97
C GLU A 110 -29.69 -18.03 -10.40
N GLU A 111 -30.39 -17.23 -11.20
CA GLU A 111 -30.02 -16.86 -12.58
C GLU A 111 -29.19 -15.57 -12.72
N GLU A 112 -28.99 -14.76 -11.67
CA GLU A 112 -28.21 -13.50 -11.74
C GLU A 112 -27.03 -13.40 -10.74
N ALA A 113 -26.27 -14.49 -10.54
CA ALA A 113 -25.08 -14.51 -9.67
C ALA A 113 -23.85 -13.73 -10.22
N SER A 114 -24.07 -12.55 -10.84
CA SER A 114 -23.03 -11.64 -11.33
C SER A 114 -23.21 -10.22 -10.78
N GLY A 115 -23.75 -10.07 -9.57
CA GLY A 115 -23.79 -8.80 -8.85
C GLY A 115 -22.47 -8.48 -8.12
N PRO A 116 -22.17 -7.21 -7.83
CA PRO A 116 -20.98 -6.84 -7.06
C PRO A 116 -21.08 -7.35 -5.62
N MET A 117 -20.02 -7.97 -5.12
CA MET A 117 -19.90 -8.39 -3.72
C MET A 117 -19.85 -7.16 -2.80
N LEU A 118 -20.68 -7.15 -1.76
CA LEU A 118 -20.62 -6.14 -0.71
C LEU A 118 -19.58 -6.54 0.33
N VAL A 119 -18.55 -5.70 0.47
CA VAL A 119 -17.48 -5.86 1.46
C VAL A 119 -17.61 -4.77 2.51
N GLN A 120 -17.74 -5.15 3.77
CA GLN A 120 -17.65 -4.23 4.91
C GLN A 120 -16.24 -4.29 5.49
N ILE A 121 -15.62 -3.11 5.63
CA ILE A 121 -14.30 -2.94 6.22
C ILE A 121 -14.44 -2.17 7.52
N ASP A 122 -14.15 -2.83 8.64
CA ASP A 122 -14.08 -2.20 9.95
C ASP A 122 -12.62 -1.84 10.26
N CYS A 123 -12.39 -0.59 10.70
CA CYS A 123 -11.06 -0.10 11.08
C CYS A 123 -10.96 0.01 12.61
N GLY A 124 -9.85 -0.49 13.16
CA GLY A 124 -9.48 -0.35 14.56
C GLY A 124 -8.00 -0.02 14.72
N VAL A 125 -7.60 0.42 15.91
CA VAL A 125 -6.19 0.67 16.26
C VAL A 125 -5.85 -0.21 17.45
N MET A 126 -4.80 -1.02 17.34
CA MET A 126 -4.30 -1.75 18.50
C MET A 126 -3.48 -0.82 19.39
N GLU A 127 -3.88 -0.69 20.65
CA GLU A 127 -3.04 -0.07 21.69
C GLU A 127 -2.00 -1.08 22.20
N ARG A 128 -0.88 -0.56 22.72
CA ARG A 128 0.28 -1.37 23.16
C ARG A 128 -0.14 -2.46 24.15
N GLY A 129 0.29 -3.70 23.90
CA GLY A 129 0.42 -4.76 24.91
C GLY A 129 1.69 -4.61 25.73
#